data_AF-A0A812A3Q0-F1
#
_entry.id   AF-A0A812A3Q0-F1
#
_cell.length_a   1.000
_cell.length_b   1.000
_cell.length_c   1.000
_cell.angle_alpha   90.00
_cell.angle_beta   90.00
_cell.angle_gamma   90.00
#
_symmetry.space_group_name_H-M   'P 1'
#
loop_
_entity.id
_entity.type
_entity.pdbx_description
1 polymer ?
#
loop_
_entity_poly.entity_id
_entity_poly.type
_entity_poly.pdbx_seq_one_letter_code
_entity_poly.pdbx_strand_id
1 'polypeptide(L)'
;MSGISFCICSTSIVDTINRDQTHFFKFLVRELGTAGKIDGNRLIFQGRFAPKQISAQIEAYVKEYVMCSECGRPDTRLVKNERVLMLKCDACGAIRPIKKRFIKQQTVEQGFVEGSTYTICITAVGAKGDGIAKKGKYTIFVKGTKKGDVVEAVIKKIAGNLVFANMVNK
;
A
#
# COMPACT_ATOMS: atom_id res chain seq x y z
N MET A 1 15.83 25.96 6.91
CA MET A 1 14.99 24.88 7.49
C MET A 1 13.80 24.65 6.58
N SER A 2 13.98 23.81 5.56
CA SER A 2 13.00 23.63 4.48
C SER A 2 12.01 22.54 4.91
N GLY A 3 10.94 22.95 5.60
CA GLY A 3 9.80 22.09 5.90
C GLY A 3 9.07 21.77 4.59
N ILE A 4 9.32 20.60 4.02
CA ILE A 4 8.68 20.14 2.78
C ILE A 4 7.21 19.96 3.10
N SER A 5 6.43 20.98 2.73
CA SER A 5 4.99 21.02 2.88
C SER A 5 4.39 20.44 1.60
N PHE A 6 3.70 19.31 1.72
CA PHE A 6 3.03 18.71 0.57
C PHE A 6 1.60 19.26 0.49
N CYS A 7 1.27 19.82 -0.67
CA CYS A 7 -0.01 20.50 -0.90
C CYS A 7 -0.84 19.67 -1.88
N ILE A 8 -1.97 19.13 -1.41
CA ILE A 8 -2.94 18.41 -2.25
C ILE A 8 -4.11 19.35 -2.52
N CYS A 9 -4.47 19.53 -3.78
CA CYS A 9 -5.70 20.24 -4.15
C CYS A 9 -6.88 19.33 -3.85
N SER A 10 -7.65 19.60 -2.79
CA SER A 10 -8.75 18.74 -2.38
C SER A 10 -10.06 19.02 -3.11
N THR A 11 -10.28 20.22 -3.63
CA THR A 11 -11.58 20.55 -4.28
C THR A 11 -11.85 19.65 -5.47
N SER A 12 -10.93 19.54 -6.43
CA SER A 12 -11.16 18.69 -7.61
C SER A 12 -11.49 17.24 -7.27
N ILE A 13 -10.87 16.70 -6.21
CA ILE A 13 -11.06 15.30 -5.78
C ILE A 13 -12.37 15.15 -5.02
N VAL A 14 -12.66 16.07 -4.10
CA VAL A 14 -13.85 16.03 -3.24
C VAL A 14 -15.12 16.37 -4.01
N ASP A 15 -15.04 17.31 -4.95
CA ASP A 15 -16.13 17.68 -5.87
C ASP A 15 -16.49 16.51 -6.79
N THR A 16 -15.49 15.79 -7.31
CA THR A 16 -15.74 14.58 -8.14
C THR A 16 -16.42 13.47 -7.35
N ILE A 17 -16.11 13.37 -6.05
CA ILE A 17 -16.59 12.30 -5.18
C ILE A 17 -17.90 12.68 -4.46
N ASN A 18 -18.34 13.94 -4.59
CA ASN A 18 -19.53 14.50 -3.94
C ASN A 18 -19.57 14.16 -2.43
N ARG A 19 -18.47 14.46 -1.74
CA ARG A 19 -18.26 14.14 -0.33
C ARG A 19 -17.88 15.36 0.49
N ASP A 20 -18.01 15.24 1.81
CA ASP A 20 -17.59 16.30 2.72
C ASP A 20 -16.06 16.33 2.85
N GLN A 21 -15.46 17.50 2.58
CA GLN A 21 -14.01 17.72 2.63
C GLN A 21 -13.45 17.44 4.04
N THR A 22 -14.22 17.73 5.10
CA THR A 22 -13.76 17.51 6.48
C THR A 22 -13.66 16.03 6.81
N HIS A 23 -14.55 15.20 6.25
CA HIS A 23 -14.48 13.75 6.45
C HIS A 23 -13.26 13.15 5.76
N PHE A 24 -13.02 13.55 4.50
CA PHE A 24 -11.84 13.12 3.75
C PHE A 24 -10.53 13.56 4.42
N PHE A 25 -10.47 14.80 4.92
CA PHE A 25 -9.32 15.31 5.66
C PHE A 25 -9.05 14.53 6.95
N LYS A 26 -10.09 14.27 7.76
CA LYS A 26 -9.97 13.47 8.99
C LYS A 26 -9.45 12.06 8.71
N PHE A 27 -9.86 11.47 7.58
CA PHE A 27 -9.36 10.17 7.14
C PHE A 27 -7.86 10.25 6.79
N LEU A 28 -7.46 11.20 5.95
CA LEU A 28 -6.05 11.35 5.55
C LEU A 28 -5.11 11.64 6.74
N VAL A 29 -5.50 12.53 7.65
CA VAL A 29 -4.71 12.83 8.87
C VAL A 29 -4.51 11.57 9.70
N ARG A 30 -5.55 10.73 9.82
CA ARG A 30 -5.50 9.47 10.57
C ARG A 30 -4.57 8.45 9.91
N GLU A 31 -4.67 8.27 8.59
CA GLU A 31 -3.90 7.26 7.86
C GLU A 31 -2.44 7.66 7.64
N LEU A 32 -2.18 8.95 7.38
CA LEU A 32 -0.82 9.46 7.21
C LEU A 32 -0.11 9.67 8.56
N GLY A 33 -0.85 9.74 9.66
CA GLY A 33 -0.30 9.95 11.00
C GLY A 33 0.38 11.31 11.17
N THR A 34 0.02 12.29 10.34
CA THR A 34 0.65 13.62 10.32
C THR A 34 -0.36 14.72 10.56
N ALA A 35 0.10 15.80 11.20
CA ALA A 35 -0.66 17.03 11.28
C ALA A 35 -0.85 17.62 9.87
N GLY A 36 -2.10 17.96 9.55
CA GLY A 36 -2.47 18.68 8.35
C GLY A 36 -3.21 19.97 8.69
N LYS A 37 -3.23 20.90 7.73
CA LYS A 37 -4.06 22.11 7.78
C LYS A 37 -4.93 22.17 6.53
N ILE A 38 -6.18 22.54 6.72
CA ILE A 38 -7.07 22.92 5.62
C ILE A 38 -6.84 24.41 5.35
N ASP A 39 -6.37 24.75 4.16
CA ASP A 39 -6.18 26.13 3.72
C ASP A 39 -7.11 26.37 2.52
N GLY A 40 -8.36 26.71 2.83
CA GLY A 40 -9.46 26.80 1.87
C GLY A 40 -9.62 25.51 1.05
N ASN A 41 -9.21 25.60 -0.21
CA ASN A 41 -9.36 24.53 -1.20
C ASN A 41 -8.19 23.53 -1.21
N ARG A 42 -7.15 23.77 -0.41
CA ARG A 42 -5.92 22.97 -0.37
C ARG A 42 -5.76 22.29 0.99
N LEU A 43 -5.31 21.04 0.96
CA LEU A 43 -4.88 20.32 2.15
C LEU A 43 -3.35 20.34 2.20
N ILE A 44 -2.83 20.96 3.25
CA ILE A 44 -1.39 21.07 3.49
C ILE A 44 -1.02 20.04 4.54
N PHE A 45 -0.15 19.09 4.19
CA PHE A 45 0.40 18.12 5.11
C PHE A 45 1.88 18.40 5.35
N GLN A 46 2.30 18.26 6.60
CA GLN A 46 3.70 18.37 6.98
C GLN A 46 4.35 16.99 6.84
N GLY A 47 5.23 16.81 5.84
CA GLY A 47 5.94 15.54 5.68
C GLY A 47 6.43 15.27 4.26
N ARG A 48 7.31 14.27 4.14
CA ARG A 48 7.73 13.68 2.85
C ARG A 48 6.90 12.42 2.61
N PHE A 49 6.05 12.47 1.60
CA PHE A 49 5.25 11.33 1.18
C PHE A 49 5.53 10.98 -0.27
N ALA A 50 5.62 9.69 -0.58
CA ALA A 50 5.67 9.25 -1.96
C ALA A 50 4.27 9.38 -2.59
N PRO A 51 4.13 9.83 -3.85
CA PRO A 51 2.83 9.97 -4.50
C PRO A 51 2.05 8.65 -4.53
N LYS A 52 2.76 7.51 -4.62
CA LYS A 52 2.18 6.16 -4.55
C LYS A 52 1.47 5.86 -3.23
N GLN A 53 1.99 6.37 -2.11
CA GLN A 53 1.34 6.18 -0.81
C GLN A 53 0.03 6.97 -0.75
N ILE A 54 0.03 8.19 -1.29
CA ILE A 54 -1.14 9.06 -1.31
C ILE A 54 -2.23 8.46 -2.19
N SER A 55 -1.89 7.98 -3.40
CA SER A 55 -2.86 7.33 -4.29
C SER A 55 -3.47 6.09 -3.64
N ALA A 56 -2.67 5.27 -2.94
CA ALA A 56 -3.17 4.10 -2.22
C ALA A 56 -4.17 4.47 -1.12
N GLN A 57 -3.92 5.56 -0.38
CA GLN A 57 -4.84 6.06 0.64
C GLN A 57 -6.13 6.61 0.06
N ILE A 58 -6.06 7.33 -1.08
CA ILE A 58 -7.25 7.81 -1.78
C ILE A 58 -8.08 6.62 -2.29
N GLU A 59 -7.45 5.61 -2.88
CA GLU A 59 -8.12 4.42 -3.36
C GLU A 59 -8.81 3.64 -2.23
N ALA A 60 -8.14 3.51 -1.07
CA ALA A 60 -8.72 2.93 0.13
C ALA A 60 -9.95 3.71 0.60
N TYR A 61 -9.88 5.05 0.59
CA TYR A 61 -11.02 5.91 0.95
C TYR A 61 -12.21 5.69 0.01
N VAL A 62 -11.98 5.67 -1.31
CA VAL A 62 -13.02 5.49 -2.32
C VAL A 62 -13.71 4.13 -2.16
N LYS A 63 -12.92 3.06 -1.97
CA LYS A 63 -13.47 1.70 -1.77
C LYS A 63 -14.37 1.60 -0.53
N GLU A 64 -14.02 2.27 0.56
CA GLU A 64 -14.74 2.16 1.83
C GLU A 64 -15.94 3.12 1.93
N TYR A 65 -15.76 4.39 1.53
CA TYR A 65 -16.70 5.48 1.82
C TYR A 65 -17.49 6.01 0.61
N VAL A 66 -17.16 5.55 -0.60
CA VAL A 66 -17.76 6.03 -1.84
C VAL A 66 -18.43 4.89 -2.60
N MET A 67 -17.72 3.77 -2.79
CA MET A 67 -18.26 2.63 -3.52
C MET A 67 -19.29 1.85 -2.71
N CYS A 68 -20.46 1.65 -3.30
CA CYS A 68 -21.46 0.72 -2.79
C CYS A 68 -21.04 -0.74 -3.09
N SER A 69 -21.15 -1.63 -2.10
CA SER A 69 -20.84 -3.07 -2.28
C SER A 69 -21.86 -3.82 -3.13
N GLU A 70 -23.06 -3.28 -3.28
CA GLU A 70 -24.16 -3.93 -4.03
C GLU A 70 -24.07 -3.61 -5.53
N CYS A 71 -23.95 -2.32 -5.86
CA CYS A 71 -24.06 -1.85 -7.24
C CYS A 71 -22.75 -1.31 -7.83
N GLY A 72 -21.69 -1.18 -7.03
CA GLY A 72 -20.40 -0.63 -7.49
C GLY A 72 -20.44 0.85 -7.90
N ARG A 73 -21.57 1.55 -7.70
CA ARG A 73 -21.70 2.97 -8.03
C ARG A 73 -21.14 3.86 -6.92
N PRO A 74 -20.55 5.02 -7.28
CA PRO A 74 -20.07 6.01 -6.32
C PRO A 74 -21.21 6.88 -5.72
N ASP A 75 -22.44 6.73 -6.21
CA ASP A 75 -23.64 7.48 -5.78
C ASP A 75 -24.13 7.01 -4.39
N THR A 76 -23.39 7.41 -3.36
CA THR A 76 -23.71 7.07 -1.96
C THR A 76 -23.72 8.32 -1.10
N ARG A 77 -24.37 8.31 0.06
CA ARG A 77 -24.37 9.37 1.08
C ARG A 77 -23.99 8.80 2.45
N LEU A 78 -23.28 9.61 3.22
CA LEU A 78 -22.94 9.32 4.61
C LEU A 78 -24.03 9.88 5.52
N VAL A 79 -24.73 9.01 6.24
CA VAL A 79 -25.74 9.37 7.23
C VAL A 79 -25.22 8.99 8.61
N LYS A 80 -25.16 9.96 9.52
CA LYS A 80 -24.76 9.71 10.91
C LYS A 80 -26.01 9.41 11.73
N ASN A 81 -26.25 8.13 12.01
CA ASN A 81 -27.31 7.71 12.92
C ASN A 81 -26.70 7.43 14.29
N GLU A 82 -27.02 8.27 15.27
CA GLU A 82 -26.50 8.25 16.64
C GLU A 82 -24.96 8.26 16.71
N ARG A 83 -24.35 7.09 16.91
CA ARG A 83 -22.91 6.85 17.09
C ARG A 83 -22.27 6.13 15.91
N VAL A 84 -23.06 5.68 14.94
CA VAL A 84 -22.59 4.87 13.81
C VAL A 84 -22.74 5.65 12.51
N LEU A 85 -21.66 5.69 11.72
CA LEU A 85 -21.71 6.19 10.35
C LEU A 85 -22.34 5.11 9.47
N MET A 86 -23.44 5.43 8.82
CA MET A 86 -24.10 4.57 7.84
C MET A 86 -23.88 5.11 6.44
N LEU A 87 -23.61 4.22 5.50
CA LEU A 87 -23.57 4.53 4.08
C LEU A 87 -24.93 4.16 3.47
N LYS A 88 -25.61 5.13 2.89
CA LYS A 88 -26.86 4.94 2.15
C LYS A 88 -26.59 5.15 0.67
N CYS A 89 -26.94 4.20 -0.18
CA CYS A 89 -26.82 4.39 -1.63
C CYS A 89 -28.09 5.01 -2.20
N ASP A 90 -27.94 6.06 -3.02
CA ASP A 90 -29.09 6.71 -3.67
C ASP A 90 -29.59 5.88 -4.87
N ALA A 91 -28.72 5.11 -5.51
CA ALA A 91 -29.07 4.31 -6.69
C ALA A 91 -29.76 2.97 -6.36
N CYS A 92 -29.31 2.25 -5.32
CA CYS A 92 -29.89 0.95 -4.95
C CYS A 92 -30.66 0.96 -3.62
N GLY A 93 -30.66 2.06 -2.88
CA GLY A 93 -31.35 2.16 -1.58
C GLY A 93 -30.70 1.37 -0.44
N ALA A 94 -29.63 0.63 -0.69
CA ALA A 94 -28.94 -0.15 0.33
C ALA A 94 -28.40 0.75 1.45
N ILE A 95 -28.59 0.31 2.69
CA ILE A 95 -28.08 0.98 3.89
C ILE A 95 -27.14 0.01 4.58
N ARG A 96 -25.88 0.39 4.74
CA ARG A 96 -24.89 -0.40 5.48
C ARG A 96 -24.24 0.42 6.60
N PRO A 97 -24.00 -0.16 7.78
CA PRO A 97 -23.14 0.46 8.78
C PRO A 97 -21.68 0.37 8.30
N ILE A 98 -20.95 1.49 8.37
CA ILE A 98 -19.51 1.52 8.07
C ILE A 98 -18.78 0.98 9.30
N LYS A 99 -18.40 -0.30 9.24
CA LYS A 99 -17.55 -0.91 10.26
C LYS A 99 -16.11 -0.52 9.94
N LYS A 100 -15.52 0.40 10.72
CA LYS A 100 -14.09 0.74 10.65
C LYS A 100 -13.27 -0.53 10.80
N ARG A 101 -12.89 -1.16 9.69
CA ARG A 101 -11.98 -2.29 9.72
C ARG A 101 -10.58 -1.71 9.79
N PHE A 102 -10.03 -1.65 11.00
CA PHE A 102 -8.60 -1.42 11.19
C PHE A 102 -7.86 -2.61 10.59
N ILE A 103 -7.54 -2.54 9.31
CA ILE A 103 -6.62 -3.49 8.68
C ILE A 103 -5.24 -2.84 8.75
N LYS A 104 -4.43 -3.40 9.64
CA LYS A 104 -3.00 -3.16 9.79
C LYS A 104 -2.33 -3.13 8.43
N GLN A 105 -1.37 -2.21 8.28
CA GLN A 105 -0.36 -2.14 7.24
C GLN A 105 -0.17 -3.48 6.53
N GLN A 106 -0.72 -3.61 5.32
CA GLN A 106 -0.18 -4.59 4.39
C GLN A 106 1.16 -4.03 3.94
N THR A 107 2.23 -4.43 4.64
CA THR A 107 3.48 -4.70 3.95
C THR A 107 3.14 -5.72 2.87
N VAL A 108 2.88 -5.23 1.66
CA VAL A 108 2.83 -6.08 0.48
C VAL A 108 4.26 -6.59 0.32
N GLU A 109 4.55 -7.74 0.93
CA GLU A 109 5.68 -8.59 0.56
C GLU A 109 5.41 -9.01 -0.89
N GLN A 110 5.77 -8.14 -1.84
CA GLN A 110 5.66 -8.43 -3.26
C GLN A 110 6.44 -9.73 -3.48
N GLY A 111 5.70 -10.78 -3.80
CA GLY A 111 6.29 -12.08 -4.10
C GLY A 111 7.34 -11.94 -5.18
N PHE A 112 8.32 -12.83 -5.16
CA PHE A 112 9.26 -12.96 -6.27
C PHE A 112 8.50 -13.35 -7.53
N VAL A 113 8.77 -12.67 -8.63
CA VAL A 113 8.26 -13.05 -9.94
C VAL A 113 9.25 -14.06 -10.53
N GLU A 114 8.75 -15.14 -11.11
CA GLU A 114 9.61 -16.11 -11.79
C GLU A 114 10.24 -15.45 -13.03
N GLY A 115 11.56 -15.56 -13.17
CA GLY A 115 12.31 -14.97 -14.29
C GLY A 115 12.90 -13.58 -14.07
N SER A 116 12.63 -12.90 -12.95
CA SER A 116 13.29 -11.62 -12.63
C SER A 116 14.67 -11.81 -11.98
N THR A 117 15.59 -10.94 -12.36
CA THR A 117 16.92 -10.75 -11.75
C THR A 117 16.79 -9.98 -10.44
N TYR A 118 17.34 -10.54 -9.36
CA TYR A 118 17.46 -9.82 -8.09
C TYR A 118 18.90 -9.84 -7.59
N THR A 119 19.34 -8.68 -7.09
CA THR A 119 20.59 -8.55 -6.35
C THR A 119 20.37 -9.11 -4.95
N ILE A 120 21.11 -10.17 -4.62
CA ILE A 120 20.94 -10.93 -3.38
C ILE A 120 22.30 -11.03 -2.70
N CYS A 121 22.32 -10.72 -1.40
CA CYS A 121 23.51 -10.88 -0.58
C CYS A 121 23.51 -12.25 0.08
N ILE A 122 24.60 -13.00 -0.05
CA ILE A 122 24.70 -14.33 0.52
C ILE A 122 25.11 -14.25 1.99
N THR A 123 24.20 -14.71 2.85
CA THR A 123 24.40 -14.73 4.31
C THR A 123 25.22 -15.91 4.79
N ALA A 124 25.11 -17.07 4.13
CA ALA A 124 25.79 -18.29 4.54
C ALA A 124 26.14 -19.17 3.33
N VAL A 125 27.15 -20.03 3.49
CA VAL A 125 27.54 -21.04 2.50
C VAL A 125 27.43 -22.41 3.15
N GLY A 126 26.73 -23.35 2.52
CA GLY A 126 26.62 -24.73 2.99
C GLY A 126 27.88 -25.54 2.71
N ALA A 127 28.01 -26.70 3.34
CA ALA A 127 29.18 -27.60 3.20
C ALA A 127 29.45 -28.07 1.76
N LYS A 128 28.48 -27.96 0.85
CA LYS A 128 28.58 -28.30 -0.58
C LYS A 128 28.88 -27.11 -1.51
N GLY A 129 29.15 -25.92 -0.96
CA GLY A 129 29.39 -24.70 -1.76
C GLY A 129 28.11 -24.03 -2.27
N ASP A 130 26.94 -24.40 -1.74
CA ASP A 130 25.67 -23.74 -2.03
C ASP A 130 25.53 -22.46 -1.20
N GLY A 131 25.31 -21.32 -1.86
CA GLY A 131 25.04 -20.03 -1.21
C GLY A 131 23.60 -19.93 -0.75
N ILE A 132 23.39 -19.54 0.50
CA ILE A 132 22.09 -19.34 1.13
C ILE A 132 21.92 -17.85 1.44
N ALA A 133 20.84 -17.28 0.91
CA ALA A 133 20.42 -15.91 1.19
C ALA A 133 19.01 -15.86 1.74
N LYS A 134 18.79 -15.05 2.78
CA LYS A 134 17.49 -14.90 3.43
C LYS A 134 16.91 -13.52 3.10
N LYS A 135 15.79 -13.48 2.40
CA LYS A 135 15.07 -12.23 2.08
C LYS A 135 13.62 -12.35 2.53
N GLY A 136 13.32 -11.75 3.68
CA GLY A 136 12.01 -11.88 4.34
C GLY A 136 11.75 -13.33 4.81
N LYS A 137 10.64 -13.92 4.35
CA LYS A 137 10.26 -15.32 4.62
C LYS A 137 10.85 -16.33 3.64
N TYR A 138 11.45 -15.87 2.54
CA TYR A 138 11.96 -16.73 1.49
C TYR A 138 13.46 -17.03 1.69
N THR A 139 13.81 -18.31 1.54
CA THR A 139 15.20 -18.78 1.54
C THR A 139 15.61 -19.04 0.10
N ILE A 140 16.59 -18.27 -0.37
CA ILE A 140 17.08 -18.30 -1.74
C ILE A 140 18.37 -19.12 -1.78
N PHE A 141 18.39 -20.12 -2.64
CA PHE A 141 19.56 -20.95 -2.93
C PHE A 141 20.18 -20.53 -4.25
N VAL A 142 21.46 -20.17 -4.20
CA VAL A 142 22.26 -19.82 -5.38
C VAL A 142 23.42 -20.82 -5.47
N LYS A 143 23.53 -21.51 -6.61
CA LYS A 143 24.60 -22.47 -6.86
C LYS A 143 25.89 -21.75 -7.26
N GLY A 144 27.01 -22.04 -6.61
CA GLY A 144 28.35 -21.67 -7.08
C GLY A 144 28.94 -20.37 -6.53
N THR A 145 28.52 -19.91 -5.35
CA THR A 145 28.94 -18.62 -4.79
C THR A 145 29.84 -18.69 -3.56
N LYS A 146 30.68 -17.68 -3.37
CA LYS A 146 31.55 -17.52 -2.20
C LYS A 146 30.84 -16.74 -1.08
N LYS A 147 31.36 -16.86 0.15
CA LYS A 147 30.81 -16.21 1.35
C LYS A 147 30.93 -14.69 1.24
N GLY A 148 29.80 -13.98 1.38
CA GLY A 148 29.77 -12.52 1.41
C GLY A 148 29.67 -11.83 0.05
N ASP A 149 29.53 -12.59 -1.04
CA ASP A 149 29.37 -12.02 -2.37
C ASP A 149 27.95 -11.45 -2.58
N VAL A 150 27.89 -10.36 -3.33
CA VAL A 150 26.64 -9.74 -3.79
C VAL A 150 26.44 -10.15 -5.24
N VAL A 151 25.50 -11.06 -5.48
CA VAL A 151 25.28 -11.65 -6.81
C VAL A 151 23.91 -11.30 -7.35
N GLU A 152 23.84 -11.12 -8.66
CA GLU A 152 22.59 -11.02 -9.40
C GLU A 152 22.13 -12.43 -9.78
N ALA A 153 21.04 -12.87 -9.18
CA ALA A 153 20.48 -14.20 -9.45
C ALA A 153 19.07 -14.09 -10.05
N VAL A 154 18.82 -14.87 -11.11
CA VAL A 154 17.50 -15.06 -11.71
C VAL A 154 16.80 -16.19 -11.00
N ILE A 155 15.58 -15.92 -10.57
CA ILE A 155 14.72 -16.90 -9.90
C ILE A 155 14.09 -17.79 -10.97
N LYS A 156 14.46 -19.07 -10.95
CA LYS A 156 13.88 -20.06 -11.88
C LYS A 156 12.60 -20.67 -11.37
N LYS A 157 12.53 -20.90 -10.05
CA LYS A 157 11.41 -21.64 -9.46
C LYS A 157 11.20 -21.24 -8.01
N ILE A 158 9.94 -21.09 -7.63
CA ILE A 158 9.51 -20.82 -6.26
C ILE A 158 8.71 -22.04 -5.78
N ALA A 159 9.16 -22.66 -4.69
CA ALA A 159 8.49 -23.80 -4.05
C ALA A 159 8.15 -23.42 -2.61
N GLY A 160 6.98 -22.82 -2.41
CA GLY A 160 6.57 -22.28 -1.12
C GLY A 160 7.54 -21.18 -0.65
N ASN A 161 8.25 -21.44 0.45
CA ASN A 161 9.25 -20.51 1.01
C ASN A 161 10.67 -20.70 0.45
N LEU A 162 10.89 -21.69 -0.42
CA LEU A 162 12.20 -21.98 -1.00
C LEU A 162 12.27 -21.42 -2.42
N VAL A 163 13.32 -20.69 -2.73
CA VAL A 163 13.52 -20.03 -4.02
C VAL A 163 14.83 -20.52 -4.61
N PHE A 164 14.79 -21.07 -5.82
CA PHE A 164 15.99 -21.52 -6.53
C PHE A 164 16.38 -20.48 -7.56
N ALA A 165 17.61 -19.96 -7.44
CA ALA A 165 18.12 -18.94 -8.33
C ALA A 165 19.47 -19.35 -8.93
N ASN A 166 19.69 -18.94 -10.18
CA ASN A 166 20.97 -19.11 -10.88
C ASN A 166 21.61 -17.74 -11.08
N MET A 167 22.94 -17.66 -10.99
CA MET A 167 23.68 -16.43 -11.31
C MET A 167 23.61 -16.11 -12.81
N VAL A 168 23.52 -14.82 -13.14
CA VAL A 168 23.45 -14.34 -14.53
C VAL A 168 24.80 -13.88 -15.07
N ASN A 169 25.77 -13.50 -14.24
CA ASN A 169 27.12 -13.15 -14.72
C ASN A 169 28.23 -13.57 -13.76
N LYS A 170 29.36 -13.94 -14.36
CA LYS A 170 30.62 -14.41 -13.76
C LYS A 170 31.66 -13.29 -13.82
#